data_AF-A0A3D2YGU8-F1
#
_entry.id   AF-A0A3D2YGU8-F1
#
_cell.length_a   1.000
_cell.length_b   1.000
_cell.length_c   1.000
_cell.angle_alpha   90.00
_cell.angle_beta   90.00
_cell.angle_gamma   90.00
#
_symmetry.space_group_name_H-M   'P 1'
#
loop_
_entity.id
_entity.type
_entity.pdbx_description
1 polymer ?
#
loop_
_entity_poly.entity_id
_entity_poly.type
_entity_poly.pdbx_seq_one_letter_code
_entity_poly.pdbx_strand_id
1 'polypeptide(L)'
;IGDRQTGKTAIAIDTILNQKGKDMICIYVAIGQKASSVAQIAELLRRHDAMSYSIIVCAGAGESASMQYIAPYAGAAIGEYFMNKGKDVLIVYDDLSKHAIAYRALSLLLGRSPGREAYPGDVFYLHSRLLERACRLTEEFGGGSMTAIPIIETQAGDVSAYIPTNVISITDGQ
;
A
#
# COMPACT_ATOMS: atom_id res chain seq x y z
N ILE A 1 -1.34 -8.43 8.13
CA ILE A 1 -2.48 -7.79 8.85
C ILE A 1 -2.20 -7.77 10.36
N GLY A 2 -2.72 -6.81 11.14
CA GLY A 2 -2.69 -6.91 12.61
C GLY A 2 -2.91 -5.59 13.36
N ASP A 3 -2.92 -5.68 14.68
CA ASP A 3 -3.21 -4.54 15.56
C ASP A 3 -2.15 -3.44 15.50
N ARG A 4 -2.48 -2.27 16.01
CA ARG A 4 -1.53 -1.18 16.15
C ARG A 4 -0.32 -1.62 16.98
N GLN A 5 0.88 -1.20 16.59
CA GLN A 5 2.15 -1.50 17.28
C GLN A 5 2.59 -2.98 17.32
N THR A 6 2.10 -3.83 16.41
CA THR A 6 2.52 -5.24 16.29
C THR A 6 3.71 -5.48 15.34
N GLY A 7 4.40 -4.42 14.89
CA GLY A 7 5.59 -4.56 14.03
C GLY A 7 5.32 -4.64 12.51
N LYS A 8 4.10 -4.35 12.04
CA LYS A 8 3.73 -4.39 10.62
C LYS A 8 4.70 -3.62 9.71
N THR A 9 4.94 -2.35 10.03
CA THR A 9 5.88 -1.50 9.27
C THR A 9 7.31 -2.01 9.39
N ALA A 10 7.73 -2.54 10.55
CA ALA A 10 9.09 -3.06 10.72
C ALA A 10 9.38 -4.21 9.75
N ILE A 11 8.46 -5.18 9.63
CA ILE A 11 8.57 -6.28 8.66
C ILE A 11 8.66 -5.76 7.23
N ALA A 12 7.85 -4.76 6.87
CA ALA A 12 7.86 -4.19 5.53
C ALA A 12 9.19 -3.48 5.21
N ILE A 13 9.72 -2.70 6.17
CA ILE A 13 11.00 -2.03 6.01
C ILE A 13 12.16 -3.03 5.96
N ASP A 14 12.19 -4.02 6.84
CA ASP A 14 13.21 -5.09 6.82
C ASP A 14 13.19 -5.84 5.50
N THR A 15 11.99 -6.07 4.95
CA THR A 15 11.83 -6.69 3.61
C THR A 15 12.46 -5.83 2.52
N ILE A 16 12.28 -4.51 2.55
CA ILE A 16 12.93 -3.57 1.63
C ILE A 16 14.45 -3.62 1.79
N LEU A 17 14.96 -3.52 3.03
CA LEU A 17 16.40 -3.55 3.32
C LEU A 17 17.06 -4.84 2.80
N ASN A 18 16.36 -5.97 2.90
CA ASN A 18 16.81 -7.27 2.42
C ASN A 18 16.89 -7.37 0.88
N GLN A 19 16.47 -6.35 0.13
CA GLN A 19 16.58 -6.32 -1.34
C GLN A 19 17.89 -5.73 -1.86
N LYS A 20 18.77 -5.28 -0.97
CA LYS A 20 20.09 -4.76 -1.34
C LYS A 20 20.86 -5.79 -2.19
N GLY A 21 21.20 -5.41 -3.41
CA GLY A 21 21.96 -6.25 -4.36
C GLY A 21 21.13 -7.29 -5.12
N LYS A 22 19.79 -7.30 -5.00
CA LYS A 22 18.90 -8.26 -5.68
C LYS A 22 18.21 -7.73 -6.95
N ASP A 23 18.64 -6.57 -7.45
CA ASP A 23 18.07 -5.89 -8.64
C ASP A 23 16.53 -5.71 -8.55
N MET A 24 16.01 -5.43 -7.35
CA MET A 24 14.59 -5.16 -7.13
C MET A 24 14.37 -3.69 -6.74
N ILE A 25 13.42 -3.05 -7.41
CA ILE A 25 12.98 -1.68 -7.07
C ILE A 25 11.93 -1.76 -5.96
N CYS A 26 12.10 -0.98 -4.90
CA CYS A 26 11.17 -0.94 -3.77
C CYS A 26 10.36 0.36 -3.78
N ILE A 27 9.08 0.28 -3.49
CA ILE A 27 8.17 1.43 -3.40
C ILE A 27 7.46 1.35 -2.05
N TYR A 28 7.62 2.36 -1.22
CA TYR A 28 6.92 2.48 0.05
C TYR A 28 5.88 3.61 -0.03
N VAL A 29 4.60 3.24 0.01
CA VAL A 29 3.48 4.18 -0.06
C VAL A 29 2.94 4.43 1.35
N ALA A 30 3.23 5.61 1.90
CA ALA A 30 2.72 6.06 3.18
C ALA A 30 1.39 6.79 3.02
N ILE A 31 0.32 6.26 3.61
CA ILE A 31 -1.06 6.73 3.47
C ILE A 31 -1.57 7.14 4.85
N GLY A 32 -1.86 8.43 5.04
CA GLY A 32 -2.38 8.95 6.31
C GLY A 32 -1.40 8.80 7.48
N GLN A 33 -0.11 8.61 7.21
CA GLN A 33 0.93 8.48 8.23
C GLN A 33 1.40 9.85 8.74
N LYS A 34 1.97 9.88 9.95
CA LYS A 34 2.60 11.09 10.48
C LYS A 34 3.86 11.42 9.69
N ALA A 35 4.05 12.69 9.34
CA ALA A 35 5.23 13.14 8.59
C ALA A 35 6.55 12.75 9.29
N SER A 36 6.59 12.81 10.62
CA SER A 36 7.76 12.39 11.41
C SER A 36 8.07 10.89 11.28
N SER A 37 7.04 10.04 11.20
CA SER A 37 7.21 8.59 11.00
C SER A 37 7.77 8.29 9.61
N VAL A 38 7.27 8.96 8.58
CA VAL A 38 7.80 8.81 7.21
C VAL A 38 9.23 9.32 7.11
N ALA A 39 9.57 10.44 7.76
CA ALA A 39 10.93 10.96 7.81
C ALA A 39 11.90 9.99 8.49
N GLN A 40 11.48 9.33 9.58
CA GLN A 40 12.27 8.29 10.25
C GLN A 40 12.53 7.09 9.32
N ILE A 41 11.53 6.67 8.54
CA ILE A 41 11.68 5.59 7.55
C ILE A 41 12.67 6.01 6.45
N ALA A 42 12.51 7.22 5.89
CA ALA A 42 13.42 7.73 4.86
C ALA A 42 14.87 7.80 5.35
N GLU A 43 15.08 8.24 6.59
CA GLU A 43 16.40 8.26 7.21
C GLU A 43 16.95 6.84 7.45
N LEU A 44 16.11 5.90 7.90
CA LEU A 44 16.50 4.51 8.09
C LEU A 44 16.93 3.86 6.77
N LEU A 45 16.16 4.05 5.69
CA LEU A 45 16.50 3.58 4.36
C LEU A 45 17.80 4.25 3.87
N ARG A 46 18.02 5.53 4.15
CA ARG A 46 19.26 6.24 3.77
C ARG A 46 20.47 5.64 4.48
N ARG A 47 20.39 5.39 5.79
CA ARG A 47 21.48 4.82 6.60
C ARG A 47 21.92 3.43 6.15
N HIS A 48 21.03 2.67 5.51
CA HIS A 48 21.31 1.32 5.01
C HIS A 48 21.59 1.29 3.50
N ASP A 49 21.76 2.46 2.87
CA ASP A 49 21.89 2.66 1.41
C ASP A 49 20.70 2.14 0.58
N ALA A 50 19.55 1.94 1.21
CA ALA A 50 18.35 1.41 0.57
C ALA A 50 17.59 2.44 -0.27
N MET A 51 17.81 3.74 -0.02
CA MET A 51 17.23 4.82 -0.84
C MET A 51 17.70 4.79 -2.31
N SER A 52 18.82 4.12 -2.61
CA SER A 52 19.32 3.99 -3.98
C SER A 52 18.41 3.15 -4.90
N TYR A 53 17.61 2.25 -4.32
CA TYR A 53 16.66 1.38 -5.03
C TYR A 53 15.23 1.54 -4.51
N SER A 54 14.96 2.55 -3.67
CA SER A 54 13.67 2.76 -3.04
C SER A 54 13.02 4.09 -3.40
N ILE A 55 11.72 4.09 -3.62
CA ILE A 55 10.88 5.27 -3.85
C ILE A 55 9.89 5.39 -2.70
N ILE A 56 9.75 6.58 -2.13
CA ILE A 56 8.74 6.86 -1.11
C ILE A 56 7.65 7.74 -1.73
N VAL A 57 6.43 7.23 -1.76
CA VAL A 57 5.22 7.99 -2.09
C VAL A 57 4.54 8.32 -0.76
N CYS A 58 4.31 9.60 -0.47
CA CYS A 58 3.75 10.02 0.80
C CYS A 58 2.51 10.88 0.58
N ALA A 59 1.38 10.45 1.16
CA ALA A 59 0.23 11.31 1.42
C ALA A 59 -0.03 11.31 2.93
N GLY A 60 0.49 12.33 3.62
CA GLY A 60 0.50 12.37 5.09
C GLY A 60 -0.88 12.58 5.72
N ALA A 61 -0.95 12.41 7.05
CA ALA A 61 -2.17 12.63 7.84
C ALA A 61 -2.73 14.06 7.75
N GLY A 62 -1.88 15.05 7.47
CA GLY A 62 -2.27 16.45 7.30
C GLY A 62 -2.72 16.82 5.88
N GLU A 63 -2.65 15.88 4.94
CA GLU A 63 -3.09 16.10 3.56
C GLU A 63 -4.58 15.78 3.37
N SER A 64 -5.14 16.25 2.24
CA SER A 64 -6.54 15.99 1.92
C SER A 64 -6.84 14.49 1.74
N ALA A 65 -8.09 14.10 1.99
CA ALA A 65 -8.56 12.74 1.72
C ALA A 65 -8.36 12.35 0.24
N SER A 66 -8.41 13.31 -0.69
CA SER A 66 -8.12 13.08 -2.12
C SER A 66 -6.68 12.64 -2.37
N MET A 67 -5.71 13.25 -1.68
CA MET A 67 -4.30 12.86 -1.78
C MET A 67 -4.06 11.46 -1.21
N GLN A 68 -4.65 11.18 -0.04
CA GLN A 68 -4.56 9.86 0.59
C GLN A 68 -5.23 8.78 -0.29
N TYR A 69 -6.34 9.13 -0.96
CA TYR A 69 -7.03 8.24 -1.90
C TYR A 69 -6.19 7.91 -3.15
N ILE A 70 -5.48 8.89 -3.72
CA ILE A 70 -4.75 8.66 -4.98
C ILE A 70 -3.36 8.04 -4.77
N ALA A 71 -2.75 8.21 -3.60
CA ALA A 71 -1.38 7.78 -3.32
C ALA A 71 -1.08 6.30 -3.64
N PRO A 72 -1.95 5.32 -3.28
CA PRO A 72 -1.71 3.92 -3.65
C PRO A 72 -1.69 3.69 -5.16
N TYR A 73 -2.59 4.35 -5.90
CA TYR A 73 -2.64 4.23 -7.35
C TYR A 73 -1.43 4.88 -8.03
N ALA A 74 -0.92 5.98 -7.46
CA ALA A 74 0.32 6.61 -7.91
C ALA A 74 1.54 5.69 -7.68
N GLY A 75 1.63 5.07 -6.50
CA GLY A 75 2.66 4.06 -6.21
C GLY A 75 2.60 2.88 -7.18
N ALA A 76 1.40 2.33 -7.41
CA ALA A 76 1.20 1.23 -8.36
C ALA A 76 1.63 1.62 -9.79
N ALA A 77 1.30 2.85 -10.24
CA ALA A 77 1.70 3.32 -11.56
C ALA A 77 3.22 3.47 -11.71
N ILE A 78 3.90 3.91 -10.65
CA ILE A 78 5.38 3.95 -10.62
C ILE A 78 5.94 2.53 -10.69
N GLY A 79 5.35 1.57 -9.98
CA GLY A 79 5.78 0.17 -10.01
C GLY A 79 5.59 -0.47 -11.38
N GLU A 80 4.42 -0.27 -11.99
CA GLU A 80 4.11 -0.76 -13.33
C GLU A 80 5.09 -0.26 -14.39
N TYR A 81 5.61 0.97 -14.26
CA TYR A 81 6.62 1.48 -15.18
C TYR A 81 7.89 0.59 -15.20
N PHE A 82 8.35 0.13 -14.04
CA PHE A 82 9.51 -0.76 -13.95
C PHE A 82 9.14 -2.20 -14.34
N MET A 83 7.97 -2.68 -13.90
CA MET A 83 7.45 -4.01 -14.25
C MET A 83 7.35 -4.20 -15.78
N ASN A 84 6.78 -3.21 -16.48
CA ASN A 84 6.66 -3.22 -17.95
C ASN A 84 8.01 -3.12 -18.68
N LYS A 85 9.09 -2.82 -17.96
CA LYS A 85 10.47 -2.85 -18.48
C LYS A 85 11.22 -4.13 -18.10
N GLY A 86 10.49 -5.15 -17.64
CA GLY A 86 11.06 -6.45 -17.26
C GLY A 86 11.78 -6.45 -15.92
N LYS A 87 11.55 -5.44 -15.07
CA LYS A 87 12.13 -5.38 -13.72
C LYS A 87 11.18 -5.94 -12.68
N ASP A 88 11.76 -6.44 -11.59
CA ASP A 88 11.01 -6.85 -10.41
C ASP A 88 10.85 -5.68 -9.45
N VAL A 89 9.65 -5.56 -8.90
CA VAL A 89 9.23 -4.45 -8.04
C VAL A 89 8.57 -5.00 -6.78
N LEU A 90 8.91 -4.42 -5.64
CA LEU A 90 8.20 -4.58 -4.39
C LEU A 90 7.48 -3.29 -4.05
N ILE A 91 6.17 -3.35 -3.81
CA ILE A 91 5.38 -2.21 -3.36
C ILE A 91 4.72 -2.50 -2.00
N VAL A 92 4.87 -1.57 -1.07
CA VAL A 92 4.26 -1.60 0.27
C VAL A 92 3.21 -0.51 0.37
N TYR A 93 2.01 -0.85 0.84
CA TYR A 93 0.95 0.13 1.14
C TYR A 93 0.74 0.24 2.65
N ASP A 94 1.14 1.36 3.27
CA ASP A 94 1.09 1.61 4.73
C ASP A 94 0.20 2.83 5.06
N ASP A 95 -1.12 2.69 5.23
CA ASP A 95 -1.87 1.43 5.18
C ASP A 95 -3.20 1.56 4.42
N LEU A 96 -3.74 0.42 3.97
CA LEU A 96 -4.98 0.38 3.21
C LEU A 96 -6.23 0.55 4.08
N SER A 97 -6.13 0.41 5.41
CA SER A 97 -7.23 0.78 6.31
C SER A 97 -7.46 2.29 6.28
N LYS A 98 -6.40 3.10 6.32
CA LYS A 98 -6.45 4.56 6.19
C LYS A 98 -6.87 4.99 4.78
N HIS A 99 -6.46 4.24 3.75
CA HIS A 99 -6.93 4.45 2.38
C HIS A 99 -8.45 4.32 2.25
N ALA A 100 -9.02 3.25 2.81
CA ALA A 100 -10.46 3.04 2.84
C ALA A 100 -11.19 4.15 3.61
N ILE A 101 -10.64 4.62 4.74
CA ILE A 101 -11.20 5.74 5.52
C ILE A 101 -11.24 7.03 4.68
N ALA A 102 -10.17 7.33 3.94
CA ALA A 102 -10.13 8.48 3.04
C ALA A 102 -11.18 8.36 1.93
N TYR A 103 -11.33 7.18 1.33
CA TYR A 103 -12.35 6.94 0.30
C TYR A 103 -13.79 7.07 0.84
N ARG A 104 -14.02 6.59 2.07
CA ARG A 104 -15.30 6.77 2.76
C ARG A 104 -15.62 8.25 2.96
N ALA A 105 -14.67 9.04 3.46
CA ALA A 105 -14.86 10.47 3.67
C ALA A 105 -15.22 11.20 2.36
N LEU A 106 -14.49 10.92 1.28
CA LEU A 106 -14.79 11.47 -0.05
C LEU A 106 -16.19 11.08 -0.52
N SER A 107 -16.56 9.81 -0.38
CA SER A 107 -17.85 9.30 -0.84
C SER A 107 -19.03 9.95 -0.10
N LEU A 108 -18.91 10.11 1.23
CA LEU A 108 -19.93 10.76 2.04
C LEU A 108 -20.08 12.25 1.71
N LEU A 109 -18.95 12.96 1.52
CA LEU A 109 -18.97 14.38 1.12
C LEU A 109 -19.60 14.60 -0.26
N LEU A 110 -19.49 13.61 -1.16
CA LEU A 110 -20.12 13.63 -2.48
C LEU A 110 -21.57 13.15 -2.47
N GLY A 111 -22.16 12.88 -1.30
CA GLY A 111 -23.55 12.45 -1.16
C GLY A 111 -23.81 11.02 -1.65
N ARG A 112 -22.78 10.16 -1.76
CA ARG A 112 -22.96 8.75 -2.11
C ARG A 112 -23.58 7.99 -0.94
N SER A 113 -24.52 7.09 -1.25
CA SER A 113 -25.18 6.26 -0.23
C SER A 113 -24.19 5.33 0.48
N PRO A 114 -24.14 5.34 1.83
CA PRO A 114 -23.27 4.45 2.60
C PRO A 114 -23.89 3.06 2.81
N GLY A 115 -23.02 2.07 3.01
CA GLY A 115 -23.37 0.70 3.40
C GLY A 115 -22.81 0.32 4.78
N ARG A 116 -22.24 -0.88 4.89
CA ARG A 116 -21.65 -1.41 6.14
C ARG A 116 -20.53 -0.50 6.65
N GLU A 117 -20.55 -0.19 7.95
CA GLU A 117 -19.56 0.71 8.60
C GLU A 117 -19.40 2.08 7.91
N ALA A 118 -20.48 2.53 7.25
CA ALA A 118 -20.58 3.74 6.44
C ALA A 118 -19.67 3.81 5.20
N TYR A 119 -19.04 2.72 4.78
CA TYR A 119 -18.28 2.66 3.53
C TYR A 119 -19.20 2.66 2.30
N PRO A 120 -18.77 3.21 1.15
CA PRO A 120 -19.52 3.09 -0.10
C PRO A 120 -19.56 1.63 -0.58
N GLY A 121 -20.56 1.27 -1.39
CA GLY A 121 -20.78 -0.11 -1.86
C GLY A 121 -19.64 -0.68 -2.71
N ASP A 122 -18.79 0.17 -3.29
CA ASP A 122 -17.65 -0.20 -4.13
C ASP A 122 -16.30 -0.18 -3.38
N VAL A 123 -16.30 -0.17 -2.04
CA VAL A 123 -15.05 -0.22 -1.26
C VAL A 123 -14.25 -1.52 -1.48
N PHE A 124 -14.90 -2.63 -1.83
CA PHE A 124 -14.19 -3.84 -2.28
C PHE A 124 -13.48 -3.61 -3.61
N TYR A 125 -14.15 -2.92 -4.55
CA TYR A 125 -13.59 -2.58 -5.86
C TYR A 125 -12.38 -1.64 -5.74
N LEU A 126 -12.37 -0.77 -4.73
CA LEU A 126 -11.24 0.11 -4.41
C LEU A 126 -9.92 -0.65 -4.29
N HIS A 127 -9.89 -1.69 -3.45
CA HIS A 127 -8.68 -2.46 -3.17
C HIS A 127 -8.43 -3.56 -4.19
N SER A 128 -9.46 -4.23 -4.71
CA SER A 128 -9.26 -5.29 -5.72
C SER A 128 -8.62 -4.73 -6.98
N ARG A 129 -9.16 -3.66 -7.57
CA ARG A 129 -8.55 -3.04 -8.76
C ARG A 129 -7.14 -2.48 -8.53
N LEU A 130 -6.77 -2.20 -7.27
CA LEU A 130 -5.44 -1.75 -6.91
C LEU A 130 -4.47 -2.93 -6.85
N LEU A 131 -4.85 -4.00 -6.14
CA LEU A 131 -4.00 -5.15 -5.87
C LEU A 131 -3.89 -6.09 -7.08
N GLU A 132 -4.92 -6.21 -7.91
CA GLU A 132 -4.88 -6.97 -9.17
C GLU A 132 -3.87 -6.41 -10.19
N ARG A 133 -3.38 -5.18 -9.99
CA ARG A 133 -2.29 -4.61 -10.81
C ARG A 133 -0.93 -5.20 -10.45
N ALA A 134 -0.79 -5.79 -9.26
CA ALA A 134 0.42 -6.44 -8.82
C ALA A 134 0.44 -7.89 -9.33
N CYS A 135 1.20 -8.14 -10.40
CA CYS A 135 1.23 -9.43 -11.07
C CYS A 135 2.64 -9.80 -11.56
N ARG A 136 2.80 -11.04 -12.05
CA ARG A 136 3.97 -11.48 -12.82
C ARG A 136 3.57 -11.52 -14.29
N LEU A 137 4.23 -10.69 -15.11
CA LEU A 137 4.03 -10.70 -16.54
C LEU A 137 4.65 -11.96 -17.14
N THR A 138 4.07 -12.45 -18.24
CA THR A 138 4.69 -13.51 -19.03
C THR A 138 5.92 -12.98 -19.76
N GLU A 139 6.77 -13.87 -20.26
CA GLU A 139 7.96 -13.51 -21.04
C GLU A 139 7.61 -12.67 -22.29
N GLU A 140 6.43 -12.89 -22.89
CA GLU A 140 5.93 -12.09 -24.03
C GLU A 140 5.76 -10.61 -23.68
N PHE A 141 5.39 -10.31 -22.43
CA PHE A 141 5.23 -8.95 -21.92
C PHE A 141 6.46 -8.45 -21.14
N GLY A 142 7.63 -9.08 -21.36
CA GLY A 142 8.91 -8.67 -20.78
C GLY A 142 9.25 -9.31 -19.43
N GLY A 143 8.37 -10.17 -18.89
CA GLY A 143 8.67 -11.00 -17.72
C GLY A 143 8.87 -10.27 -16.39
N GLY A 144 8.56 -8.98 -16.29
CA GLY A 144 8.68 -8.23 -15.03
C GLY A 144 7.63 -8.65 -13.99
N SER A 145 7.83 -8.26 -12.73
CA SER A 145 6.86 -8.50 -11.67
C SER A 145 6.66 -7.33 -10.74
N MET A 146 5.49 -7.27 -10.12
CA MET A 146 5.20 -6.39 -9.01
C MET A 146 4.58 -7.19 -7.86
N THR A 147 5.32 -7.35 -6.77
CA THR A 147 4.85 -7.96 -5.52
C THR A 147 4.30 -6.88 -4.60
N ALA A 148 3.06 -7.03 -4.13
CA ALA A 148 2.42 -6.09 -3.22
C ALA A 148 2.38 -6.61 -1.77
N ILE A 149 2.74 -5.75 -0.82
CA ILE A 149 2.55 -5.96 0.62
C ILE A 149 1.53 -4.92 1.13
N PRO A 150 0.23 -5.25 1.12
CA PRO A 150 -0.79 -4.39 1.73
C PRO A 150 -0.78 -4.51 3.25
N ILE A 151 -0.62 -3.39 3.95
CA ILE A 151 -0.79 -3.33 5.40
C ILE A 151 -2.25 -3.01 5.71
N ILE A 152 -2.81 -3.79 6.63
CA ILE A 152 -4.14 -3.59 7.23
C ILE A 152 -3.99 -3.53 8.73
N GLU A 153 -4.48 -2.45 9.33
CA GLU A 153 -4.62 -2.31 10.77
C GLU A 153 -6.00 -2.81 11.22
N THR A 154 -5.99 -3.75 12.19
CA THR A 154 -7.18 -4.24 12.89
C THR A 154 -7.43 -3.45 14.17
N GLN A 155 -8.66 -3.54 14.70
CA GLN A 155 -9.03 -2.98 15.98
C GLN A 155 -9.25 -4.14 16.96
N ALA A 156 -8.48 -4.19 18.05
CA ALA A 156 -8.58 -5.22 19.09
C ALA A 156 -8.58 -6.67 18.55
N GLY A 157 -7.76 -6.94 17.53
CA GLY A 157 -7.62 -8.25 16.91
C GLY A 157 -8.78 -8.66 16.01
N ASP A 158 -9.76 -7.78 15.74
CA ASP A 158 -10.92 -8.11 14.92
C ASP A 158 -10.55 -8.20 13.43
N VAL A 159 -10.20 -9.42 13.01
CA VAL A 159 -9.97 -9.78 11.61
C VAL A 159 -11.27 -9.97 10.81
N SER A 160 -12.43 -9.98 11.48
CA SER A 160 -13.76 -10.16 10.87
C SER A 160 -14.42 -8.83 10.45
N ALA A 161 -13.78 -7.70 10.77
CA ALA A 161 -14.21 -6.38 10.34
C ALA A 161 -14.24 -6.25 8.80
N TYR A 162 -15.01 -5.27 8.32
CA TYR A 162 -15.36 -5.21 6.90
C TYR A 162 -14.15 -5.00 5.96
N ILE A 163 -13.23 -4.10 6.31
CA ILE A 163 -12.04 -3.86 5.47
C ILE A 163 -11.03 -5.01 5.53
N PRO A 164 -10.67 -5.56 6.71
CA PRO A 164 -9.86 -6.78 6.80
C PRO A 164 -10.35 -7.95 5.94
N THR A 165 -11.63 -8.31 6.06
CA THR A 165 -12.21 -9.44 5.32
C THR A 165 -12.22 -9.22 3.81
N ASN A 166 -12.45 -7.98 3.36
CA ASN A 166 -12.35 -7.63 1.94
C ASN A 166 -10.93 -7.82 1.40
N VAL A 167 -9.90 -7.38 2.13
CA VAL A 167 -8.51 -7.49 1.64
C VAL A 167 -7.99 -8.92 1.69
N ILE A 168 -8.35 -9.69 2.74
CA ILE A 168 -8.01 -11.11 2.84
C ILE A 168 -8.57 -11.91 1.65
N SER A 169 -9.76 -11.55 1.15
CA SER A 169 -10.35 -12.25 -0.01
C SER A 169 -9.76 -11.83 -1.36
N ILE A 170 -8.87 -10.83 -1.38
CA ILE A 170 -8.17 -10.37 -2.59
C ILE A 170 -6.73 -10.89 -2.63
N THR A 171 -6.05 -10.94 -1.48
CA THR A 171 -4.62 -11.27 -1.43
C THR A 171 -4.37 -12.78 -1.49
N ASP A 172 -3.23 -13.17 -2.05
CA ASP A 172 -2.74 -14.56 -2.09
C ASP A 172 -2.17 -15.04 -0.72
N GLY A 173 -2.92 -14.80 0.36
CA GLY A 173 -2.52 -15.09 1.75
C GLY A 173 -2.43 -13.85 2.64
N GLN A 174 -1.99 -14.03 3.89
CA GLN A 174 -1.90 -12.98 4.92
C GLN A 174 -0.71 -13.14 5.88
#